data_AF-A0A397CR73-F1
#
_entry.id   AF-A0A397CR73-F1
#
_cell.length_a   1.000
_cell.length_b   1.000
_cell.length_c   1.000
_cell.angle_alpha   90.00
_cell.angle_beta   90.00
_cell.angle_gamma   90.00
#
_symmetry.space_group_name_H-M   'P 1'
#
loop_
_entity.id
_entity.type
_entity.pdbx_description
1 polymer ?
#
loop_
_entity_poly.entity_id
_entity_poly.type
_entity_poly.pdbx_seq_one_letter_code
_entity_poly.pdbx_strand_id
1 'polypeptide(L)'
;MKHQHIERQGCAASVAAVQCAEFLATRHVRGILCRKFVRVWYRSRLRFVSKIQAVFRGHLSRRVLQSQLQWEHYNVNVIQRWSRGHFGRRRARAARRHMAAERIQCLWRGVQSRQQSDRLWLGAKATTIQRHMRGFLARKHTQCQSQRCHAAAVAMQRLFRGTLARTRIDAMLRDRETHNRKVVMNVLDAEIAWQTAYIDKLQRRLAKSRLEVTVVELEVELHRLHVQINDMECIYIDMSDQRAKMSPRAITDGWLSEMEMKMATQRRMITAAKLDAVFGHGYTFKQHDAKLTDHRDQLARATFRKHQVHEAHRRNVAEQRRKWAVKFYNKSGKVQRHRPAPRVDTTFSMANTNLLATSSATTDSSDDVIANLSDQVKLVTVQSQLAQATEMFTPLLQRFSSTHSAVHQMTRDCKPNPPPLADNFVNQAAAEAQVSSDSVTTMPISPTKSKLKSPTKAQASLLAPPKPPLRSATVPWSLLDQLEAEKVKFKTEQAARKAGFTTNKHRKEVPVPSIS
;
A
#
# COMPACT_ATOMS: atom_id res chain seq x y z
N MET A 1 -151.97 -144.86 63.36
CA MET A 1 -151.07 -143.74 63.70
C MET A 1 -149.65 -144.04 63.18
N LYS A 2 -149.17 -143.39 62.11
CA LYS A 2 -147.74 -143.51 61.66
C LYS A 2 -147.11 -142.25 61.06
N HIS A 3 -147.87 -141.19 60.75
CA HIS A 3 -147.36 -140.02 60.00
C HIS A 3 -146.57 -138.98 60.82
N GLN A 4 -146.82 -138.82 62.12
CA GLN A 4 -146.26 -137.69 62.91
C GLN A 4 -144.78 -137.81 63.29
N HIS A 5 -144.09 -138.90 62.94
CA HIS A 5 -142.73 -139.16 63.44
C HIS A 5 -141.59 -138.68 62.53
N ILE A 6 -141.88 -138.42 61.25
CA ILE A 6 -140.87 -138.11 60.23
C ILE A 6 -140.47 -136.62 60.25
N GLU A 7 -141.45 -135.71 60.37
CA GLU A 7 -141.22 -134.25 60.29
C GLU A 7 -140.24 -133.73 61.36
N ARG A 8 -140.26 -134.32 62.57
CA ARG A 8 -139.41 -133.89 63.68
C ARG A 8 -137.92 -134.17 63.49
N GLN A 9 -137.53 -135.11 62.63
CA GLN A 9 -136.11 -135.39 62.38
C GLN A 9 -135.48 -134.43 61.37
N GLY A 10 -136.27 -133.89 60.42
CA GLY A 10 -135.77 -132.93 59.42
C GLY A 10 -135.28 -131.60 60.04
N CYS A 11 -135.97 -131.09 61.05
CA CYS A 11 -135.62 -129.82 61.69
C CYS A 11 -134.34 -129.86 62.55
N ALA A 12 -133.88 -131.03 63.01
CA ALA A 12 -132.66 -131.13 63.81
C ALA A 12 -131.39 -130.99 62.95
N ALA A 13 -131.40 -131.56 61.74
CA ALA A 13 -130.24 -131.57 60.84
C ALA A 13 -129.91 -130.16 60.29
N SER A 14 -130.93 -129.34 60.02
CA SER A 14 -130.73 -127.99 59.48
C SER A 14 -130.06 -127.04 60.48
N VAL A 15 -130.43 -127.10 61.76
CA VAL A 15 -129.85 -126.26 62.83
C VAL A 15 -128.36 -126.56 63.02
N ALA A 16 -127.97 -127.85 63.03
CA ALA A 16 -126.57 -128.26 63.15
C ALA A 16 -125.72 -127.78 61.96
N ALA A 17 -126.27 -127.83 60.74
CA ALA A 17 -125.59 -127.33 59.54
C ALA A 17 -125.32 -125.81 59.60
N VAL A 18 -126.28 -125.03 60.10
CA VAL A 18 -126.14 -123.56 60.28
C VAL A 18 -125.04 -123.23 61.31
N GLN A 19 -125.00 -123.91 62.45
CA GLN A 19 -123.97 -123.70 63.47
C GLN A 19 -122.56 -124.06 62.96
N CYS A 20 -122.42 -125.15 62.20
CA CYS A 20 -121.16 -125.49 61.55
C CYS A 20 -120.72 -124.42 60.52
N ALA A 21 -121.64 -123.88 59.73
CA ALA A 21 -121.36 -122.80 58.79
C ALA A 21 -120.89 -121.51 59.51
N GLU A 22 -121.52 -121.16 60.64
CA GLU A 22 -121.11 -120.02 61.46
C GLU A 22 -119.71 -120.21 62.08
N PHE A 23 -119.39 -121.41 62.59
CA PHE A 23 -118.06 -121.69 63.14
C PHE A 23 -116.97 -121.66 62.05
N LEU A 24 -117.27 -122.16 60.84
CA LEU A 24 -116.37 -122.05 59.70
C LEU A 24 -116.18 -120.59 59.25
N ALA A 25 -117.26 -119.81 59.19
CA ALA A 25 -117.21 -118.39 58.85
C ALA A 25 -116.38 -117.58 59.87
N THR A 26 -116.64 -117.76 61.17
CA THR A 26 -115.88 -117.07 62.24
C THR A 26 -114.41 -117.50 62.28
N ARG A 27 -114.08 -118.78 62.02
CA ARG A 27 -112.70 -119.24 61.81
C ARG A 27 -112.05 -118.56 60.60
N HIS A 28 -112.76 -118.42 59.49
CA HIS A 28 -112.25 -117.77 58.28
C HIS A 28 -112.01 -116.26 58.50
N VAL A 29 -112.95 -115.57 59.17
CA VAL A 29 -112.82 -114.16 59.57
C VAL A 29 -111.64 -113.95 60.51
N ARG A 30 -111.47 -114.78 61.56
CA ARG A 30 -110.29 -114.74 62.45
C ARG A 30 -108.99 -114.91 61.67
N GLY A 31 -108.95 -115.83 60.69
CA GLY A 31 -107.80 -116.02 59.79
C GLY A 31 -107.53 -114.81 58.88
N ILE A 32 -108.57 -114.15 58.35
CA ILE A 32 -108.44 -112.91 57.58
C ILE A 32 -107.91 -111.77 58.46
N LEU A 33 -108.45 -111.58 59.66
CA LEU A 33 -108.03 -110.55 60.60
C LEU A 33 -106.57 -110.73 61.03
N CYS A 34 -106.15 -111.95 61.39
CA CYS A 34 -104.76 -112.26 61.71
C CYS A 34 -103.82 -111.95 60.54
N ARG A 35 -104.15 -112.41 59.31
CA ARG A 35 -103.35 -112.10 58.11
C ARG A 35 -103.31 -110.60 57.78
N LYS A 36 -104.40 -109.86 58.03
CA LYS A 36 -104.45 -108.39 57.90
C LYS A 36 -103.54 -107.72 58.94
N PHE A 37 -103.59 -108.15 60.20
CA PHE A 37 -102.76 -107.64 61.29
C PHE A 37 -101.27 -107.89 61.03
N VAL A 38 -100.87 -109.13 60.70
CA VAL A 38 -99.47 -109.48 60.37
C VAL A 38 -98.98 -108.68 59.14
N ARG A 39 -99.82 -108.50 58.11
CA ARG A 39 -99.48 -107.67 56.93
C ARG A 39 -99.27 -106.19 57.30
N VAL A 40 -100.06 -105.64 58.23
CA VAL A 40 -99.89 -104.27 58.74
C VAL A 40 -98.63 -104.17 59.60
N TRP A 41 -98.43 -105.08 60.56
CA TRP A 41 -97.25 -105.15 61.42
C TRP A 41 -95.95 -105.25 60.60
N TYR A 42 -95.89 -106.15 59.62
CA TYR A 42 -94.71 -106.33 58.77
C TYR A 42 -94.43 -105.09 57.90
N ARG A 43 -95.47 -104.45 57.34
CA ARG A 43 -95.34 -103.17 56.61
C ARG A 43 -94.86 -102.03 57.53
N SER A 44 -95.33 -101.97 58.78
CA SER A 44 -94.86 -101.00 59.76
C SER A 44 -93.41 -101.24 60.18
N ARG A 45 -93.02 -102.52 60.41
CA ARG A 45 -91.63 -102.91 60.69
C ARG A 45 -90.69 -102.54 59.53
N LEU A 46 -91.06 -102.86 58.29
CA LEU A 46 -90.28 -102.47 57.11
C LEU A 46 -90.17 -100.95 56.99
N ARG A 47 -91.27 -100.20 57.12
CA ARG A 47 -91.24 -98.72 57.11
C ARG A 47 -90.33 -98.15 58.20
N PHE A 48 -90.31 -98.74 59.39
CA PHE A 48 -89.45 -98.31 60.49
C PHE A 48 -87.96 -98.60 60.21
N VAL A 49 -87.63 -99.81 59.71
CA VAL A 49 -86.28 -100.16 59.29
C VAL A 49 -85.79 -99.26 58.15
N SER A 50 -86.60 -99.03 57.11
CA SER A 50 -86.25 -98.11 56.02
C SER A 50 -86.08 -96.67 56.48
N LYS A 51 -86.89 -96.19 57.43
CA LYS A 51 -86.69 -94.86 58.07
C LYS A 51 -85.35 -94.79 58.82
N ILE A 52 -85.03 -95.79 59.65
CA ILE A 52 -83.74 -95.83 60.35
C ILE A 52 -82.57 -95.89 59.38
N GLN A 53 -82.64 -96.74 58.34
CA GLN A 53 -81.61 -96.83 57.31
C GLN A 53 -81.44 -95.52 56.53
N ALA A 54 -82.53 -94.81 56.19
CA ALA A 54 -82.48 -93.52 55.53
C ALA A 54 -81.87 -92.43 56.44
N VAL A 55 -82.27 -92.37 57.71
CA VAL A 55 -81.69 -91.44 58.71
C VAL A 55 -80.21 -91.72 58.93
N PHE A 56 -79.80 -92.99 59.05
CA PHE A 56 -78.41 -93.38 59.28
C PHE A 56 -77.53 -93.11 58.05
N ARG A 57 -77.97 -93.46 56.84
CA ARG A 57 -77.29 -93.09 55.59
C ARG A 57 -77.16 -91.57 55.47
N GLY A 58 -78.26 -90.83 55.71
CA GLY A 58 -78.26 -89.37 55.69
C GLY A 58 -77.39 -88.73 56.78
N HIS A 59 -77.20 -89.38 57.93
CA HIS A 59 -76.24 -88.95 58.96
C HIS A 59 -74.80 -89.17 58.48
N LEU A 60 -74.46 -90.37 58.00
CA LEU A 60 -73.11 -90.68 57.50
C LEU A 60 -72.72 -89.78 56.32
N SER A 61 -73.59 -89.62 55.32
CA SER A 61 -73.32 -88.73 54.18
C SER A 61 -73.11 -87.27 54.60
N ARG A 62 -73.91 -86.75 55.54
CA ARG A 62 -73.69 -85.39 56.08
C ARG A 62 -72.41 -85.26 56.88
N ARG A 63 -72.03 -86.27 57.67
CA ARG A 63 -70.76 -86.29 58.41
C ARG A 63 -69.54 -86.33 57.48
N VAL A 64 -69.57 -87.17 56.44
CA VAL A 64 -68.50 -87.25 55.43
C VAL A 64 -68.39 -85.93 54.65
N LEU A 65 -69.52 -85.38 54.19
CA LEU A 65 -69.55 -84.08 53.50
C LEU A 65 -69.06 -82.93 54.39
N GLN A 66 -69.42 -82.93 55.68
CA GLN A 66 -68.92 -81.92 56.64
C GLN A 66 -67.40 -82.01 56.81
N SER A 67 -66.84 -83.23 56.88
CA SER A 67 -65.38 -83.40 56.90
C SER A 67 -64.72 -82.96 55.58
N GLN A 68 -65.33 -83.25 54.42
CA GLN A 68 -64.82 -82.79 53.12
C GLN A 68 -64.81 -81.25 53.04
N LEU A 69 -65.91 -80.59 53.38
CA LEU A 69 -66.01 -79.13 53.41
C LEU A 69 -65.01 -78.50 54.40
N GLN A 70 -64.73 -79.14 55.55
CA GLN A 70 -63.69 -78.69 56.48
C GLN A 70 -62.28 -78.78 55.87
N TRP A 71 -61.96 -79.87 55.16
CA TRP A 71 -60.68 -80.01 54.44
C TRP A 71 -60.56 -79.02 53.27
N GLU A 72 -61.63 -78.81 52.51
CA GLU A 72 -61.69 -77.81 51.44
C GLU A 72 -61.50 -76.38 51.99
N HIS A 73 -62.21 -76.02 53.07
CA HIS A 73 -62.03 -74.74 53.75
C HIS A 73 -60.60 -74.56 54.28
N TYR A 74 -59.97 -75.61 54.83
CA TYR A 74 -58.56 -75.57 55.25
C TYR A 74 -57.64 -75.33 54.05
N ASN A 75 -57.79 -76.12 52.98
CA ASN A 75 -56.96 -76.02 51.77
C ASN A 75 -57.11 -74.66 51.08
N VAL A 76 -58.34 -74.13 50.97
CA VAL A 76 -58.62 -72.77 50.46
C VAL A 76 -57.93 -71.72 51.32
N ASN A 77 -57.99 -71.83 52.65
CA ASN A 77 -57.29 -70.90 53.55
C ASN A 77 -55.77 -70.97 53.41
N VAL A 78 -55.19 -72.17 53.23
CA VAL A 78 -53.76 -72.36 52.96
C VAL A 78 -53.36 -71.72 51.61
N ILE A 79 -54.11 -71.98 50.54
CA ILE A 79 -53.87 -71.42 49.20
C ILE A 79 -54.01 -69.89 49.21
N GLN A 80 -55.04 -69.34 49.87
CA GLN A 80 -55.21 -67.90 50.03
C GLN A 80 -54.07 -67.27 50.84
N ARG A 81 -53.62 -67.91 51.93
CA ARG A 81 -52.48 -67.44 52.75
C ARG A 81 -51.19 -67.39 51.92
N TRP A 82 -50.89 -68.46 51.17
CA TRP A 82 -49.73 -68.52 50.29
C TRP A 82 -49.79 -67.49 49.15
N SER A 83 -50.97 -67.31 48.53
CA SER A 83 -51.17 -66.35 47.44
C SER A 83 -51.04 -64.91 47.92
N ARG A 84 -51.71 -64.53 49.02
CA ARG A 84 -51.57 -63.20 49.66
C ARG A 84 -50.10 -62.93 50.03
N GLY A 85 -49.41 -63.93 50.61
CA GLY A 85 -47.98 -63.86 50.92
C GLY A 85 -47.09 -63.72 49.69
N HIS A 86 -47.39 -64.41 48.58
CA HIS A 86 -46.69 -64.26 47.31
C HIS A 86 -46.84 -62.84 46.76
N PHE A 87 -48.07 -62.33 46.65
CA PHE A 87 -48.33 -60.99 46.12
C PHE A 87 -47.71 -59.89 46.98
N GLY A 88 -47.77 -60.01 48.32
CA GLY A 88 -47.07 -59.12 49.24
C GLY A 88 -45.55 -59.12 49.01
N ARG A 89 -44.91 -60.30 48.97
CA ARG A 89 -43.47 -60.43 48.67
C ARG A 89 -43.10 -59.95 47.26
N ARG A 90 -43.98 -60.11 46.27
CA ARG A 90 -43.81 -59.58 44.90
C ARG A 90 -43.85 -58.04 44.91
N ARG A 91 -44.84 -57.42 45.56
CA ARG A 91 -44.94 -55.96 45.71
C ARG A 91 -43.73 -55.37 46.46
N ALA A 92 -43.32 -55.98 47.57
CA ALA A 92 -42.15 -55.56 48.35
C ALA A 92 -40.79 -55.75 47.63
N ARG A 93 -40.71 -56.65 46.64
CA ARG A 93 -39.54 -56.76 45.75
C ARG A 93 -39.57 -55.72 44.64
N ALA A 94 -40.75 -55.41 44.07
CA ALA A 94 -40.91 -54.34 43.09
C ALA A 94 -40.56 -52.96 43.69
N ALA A 95 -41.10 -52.63 44.86
CA ALA A 95 -40.79 -51.37 45.56
C ALA A 95 -39.30 -51.21 45.89
N ARG A 96 -38.62 -52.28 46.33
CA ARG A 96 -37.16 -52.25 46.56
C ARG A 96 -36.35 -52.08 45.28
N ARG A 97 -36.78 -52.66 44.15
CA ARG A 97 -36.17 -52.43 42.84
C ARG A 97 -36.37 -51.00 42.35
N HIS A 98 -37.54 -50.41 42.59
CA HIS A 98 -37.84 -49.01 42.27
C HIS A 98 -36.90 -48.07 43.05
N MET A 99 -36.85 -48.19 44.38
CA MET A 99 -35.95 -47.39 45.22
C MET A 99 -34.47 -47.57 44.88
N ALA A 100 -34.05 -48.77 44.46
CA ALA A 100 -32.68 -49.02 43.99
C ALA A 100 -32.40 -48.28 42.66
N ALA A 101 -33.33 -48.36 41.69
CA ALA A 101 -33.22 -47.64 40.43
C ALA A 101 -33.21 -46.11 40.63
N GLU A 102 -34.08 -45.57 41.49
CA GLU A 102 -34.11 -44.15 41.86
C GLU A 102 -32.79 -43.69 42.46
N ARG A 103 -32.23 -44.46 43.42
CA ARG A 103 -30.92 -44.15 44.02
C ARG A 103 -29.79 -44.14 42.99
N ILE A 104 -29.77 -45.11 42.06
CA ILE A 104 -28.80 -45.16 40.96
C ILE A 104 -28.98 -43.97 40.01
N GLN A 105 -30.21 -43.61 39.65
CA GLN A 105 -30.48 -42.44 38.80
C GLN A 105 -30.07 -41.13 39.48
N CYS A 106 -30.33 -40.96 40.78
CA CYS A 106 -29.92 -39.77 41.53
C CYS A 106 -28.40 -39.67 41.66
N LEU A 107 -27.69 -40.78 41.89
CA LEU A 107 -26.23 -40.83 41.83
C LEU A 107 -25.72 -40.39 40.45
N TRP A 108 -26.28 -40.97 39.37
CA TRP A 108 -25.87 -40.66 38.00
C TRP A 108 -26.10 -39.20 37.62
N ARG A 109 -27.29 -38.64 37.92
CA ARG A 109 -27.60 -37.20 37.74
C ARG A 109 -26.60 -36.32 38.50
N GLY A 110 -26.20 -36.71 39.71
CA GLY A 110 -25.18 -36.02 40.50
C GLY A 110 -23.78 -36.06 39.86
N VAL A 111 -23.36 -37.22 39.33
CA VAL A 111 -22.08 -37.37 38.61
C VAL A 111 -22.07 -36.54 37.33
N GLN A 112 -23.14 -36.60 36.54
CA GLN A 112 -23.29 -35.83 35.29
C GLN A 112 -23.25 -34.31 35.56
N SER A 113 -23.94 -33.84 36.61
CA SER A 113 -23.94 -32.43 37.03
C SER A 113 -22.54 -31.95 37.45
N ARG A 114 -21.78 -32.77 38.20
CA ARG A 114 -20.38 -32.47 38.55
C ARG A 114 -19.51 -32.40 37.31
N GLN A 115 -19.57 -33.39 36.42
CA GLN A 115 -18.80 -33.41 35.16
C GLN A 115 -19.06 -32.16 34.30
N GLN A 116 -20.30 -31.69 34.23
CA GLN A 116 -20.66 -30.45 33.54
C GLN A 116 -20.06 -29.21 34.24
N SER A 117 -20.12 -29.17 35.58
CA SER A 117 -19.54 -28.08 36.39
C SER A 117 -18.01 -28.01 36.24
N ASP A 118 -17.33 -29.16 36.30
CA ASP A 118 -15.87 -29.27 36.14
C ASP A 118 -15.44 -28.82 34.74
N ARG A 119 -16.19 -29.20 33.70
CA ARG A 119 -15.94 -28.73 32.31
C ARG A 119 -16.09 -27.21 32.18
N LEU A 120 -17.08 -26.60 32.82
CA LEU A 120 -17.27 -25.15 32.84
C LEU A 120 -16.16 -24.44 33.63
N TRP A 121 -15.76 -25.00 34.77
CA TRP A 121 -14.65 -24.49 35.59
C TRP A 121 -13.31 -24.53 34.84
N LEU A 122 -12.98 -25.65 34.19
CA LEU A 122 -11.81 -25.78 33.31
C LEU A 122 -11.86 -24.77 32.16
N GLY A 123 -13.04 -24.58 31.54
CA GLY A 123 -13.25 -23.55 30.52
C GLY A 123 -12.98 -22.13 31.02
N ALA A 124 -13.41 -21.80 32.23
CA ALA A 124 -13.15 -20.50 32.86
C ALA A 124 -11.65 -20.30 33.21
N LYS A 125 -10.97 -21.36 33.70
CA LYS A 125 -9.52 -21.33 33.95
C LYS A 125 -8.72 -21.19 32.65
N ALA A 126 -9.06 -21.94 31.60
CA ALA A 126 -8.46 -21.82 30.27
C ALA A 126 -8.67 -20.41 29.68
N THR A 127 -9.88 -19.86 29.78
CA THR A 127 -10.20 -18.49 29.35
C THR A 127 -9.37 -17.45 30.12
N THR A 128 -9.14 -17.67 31.41
CA THR A 128 -8.28 -16.81 32.24
C THR A 128 -6.82 -16.85 31.79
N ILE A 129 -6.27 -18.04 31.50
CA ILE A 129 -4.91 -18.19 30.96
C ILE A 129 -4.79 -17.52 29.58
N GLN A 130 -5.76 -17.76 28.69
CA GLN A 130 -5.81 -17.13 27.36
C GLN A 130 -5.86 -15.60 27.45
N ARG A 131 -6.62 -15.02 28.39
CA ARG A 131 -6.66 -13.57 28.64
C ARG A 131 -5.28 -13.02 29.01
N HIS A 132 -4.57 -13.68 29.92
CA HIS A 132 -3.21 -13.29 30.32
C HIS A 132 -2.22 -13.41 29.16
N MET A 133 -2.27 -14.51 28.39
CA MET A 133 -1.40 -14.72 27.23
C MET A 133 -1.65 -13.68 26.12
N ARG A 134 -2.90 -13.37 25.78
CA ARG A 134 -3.25 -12.30 24.84
C ARG A 134 -2.70 -10.94 25.29
N GLY A 135 -2.85 -10.61 26.59
CA GLY A 135 -2.30 -9.39 27.17
C GLY A 135 -0.77 -9.33 27.18
N PHE A 136 -0.10 -10.47 27.44
CA PHE A 136 1.35 -10.59 27.36
C PHE A 136 1.88 -10.40 25.93
N LEU A 137 1.27 -11.08 24.94
CA LEU A 137 1.65 -10.96 23.53
C LEU A 137 1.45 -9.53 23.01
N ALA A 138 0.33 -8.88 23.36
CA ALA A 138 0.08 -7.48 23.01
C ALA A 138 1.15 -6.55 23.61
N ARG A 139 1.49 -6.69 24.91
CA ARG A 139 2.56 -5.90 25.53
C ARG A 139 3.93 -6.16 24.89
N LYS A 140 4.29 -7.41 24.61
CA LYS A 140 5.55 -7.78 23.94
C LYS A 140 5.64 -7.17 22.53
N HIS A 141 4.55 -7.19 21.77
CA HIS A 141 4.47 -6.55 20.45
C HIS A 141 4.66 -5.03 20.54
N THR A 142 3.91 -4.36 21.41
CA THR A 142 4.01 -2.90 21.61
C THR A 142 5.39 -2.48 22.14
N GLN A 143 6.02 -3.29 23.02
CA GLN A 143 7.39 -3.04 23.48
C GLN A 143 8.41 -3.14 22.34
N CYS A 144 8.33 -4.19 21.51
CA CYS A 144 9.18 -4.34 20.34
C CYS A 144 9.00 -3.18 19.35
N GLN A 145 7.75 -2.79 19.07
CA GLN A 145 7.46 -1.67 18.18
C GLN A 145 7.96 -0.33 18.75
N SER A 146 7.79 -0.10 20.06
CA SER A 146 8.35 1.07 20.76
C SER A 146 9.87 1.12 20.67
N GLN A 147 10.57 0.00 20.87
CA GLN A 147 12.03 -0.09 20.70
C GLN A 147 12.46 0.22 19.27
N ARG A 148 11.74 -0.28 18.25
CA ARG A 148 12.00 0.03 16.82
C ARG A 148 11.81 1.51 16.52
N CYS A 149 10.72 2.11 17.00
CA CYS A 149 10.45 3.54 16.86
C CYS A 149 11.51 4.41 17.57
N HIS A 150 11.93 4.02 18.78
CA HIS A 150 12.99 4.70 19.52
C HIS A 150 14.35 4.62 18.79
N ALA A 151 14.74 3.44 18.31
CA ALA A 151 15.97 3.27 17.53
C ALA A 151 15.96 4.11 16.23
N ALA A 152 14.83 4.16 15.53
CA ALA A 152 14.64 5.02 14.36
C ALA A 152 14.76 6.51 14.72
N ALA A 153 14.13 6.95 15.81
CA ALA A 153 14.21 8.33 16.30
C ALA A 153 15.65 8.72 16.69
N VAL A 154 16.40 7.83 17.36
CA VAL A 154 17.82 8.05 17.69
C VAL A 154 18.68 8.14 16.42
N ALA A 155 18.41 7.31 15.41
CA ALA A 155 19.10 7.39 14.12
C ALA A 155 18.81 8.72 13.39
N MET A 156 17.55 9.16 13.35
CA MET A 156 17.14 10.46 12.79
C MET A 156 17.81 11.63 13.53
N GLN A 157 17.79 11.63 14.87
CA GLN A 157 18.46 12.65 15.68
C GLN A 157 19.98 12.69 15.42
N ARG A 158 20.64 11.54 15.31
CA ARG A 158 22.07 11.42 14.97
C ARG A 158 22.37 12.01 13.59
N LEU A 159 21.55 11.71 12.59
CA LEU A 159 21.67 12.26 11.24
C LEU A 159 21.45 13.77 11.20
N PHE A 160 20.46 14.29 11.95
CA PHE A 160 20.14 15.71 12.02
C PHE A 160 21.26 16.50 12.74
N ARG A 161 21.65 16.10 13.96
CA ARG A 161 22.78 16.68 14.71
C ARG A 161 24.07 16.67 13.89
N GLY A 162 24.38 15.54 13.24
CA GLY A 162 25.55 15.41 12.38
C GLY A 162 25.47 16.26 11.10
N THR A 163 24.28 16.64 10.64
CA THR A 163 24.09 17.53 9.47
C THR A 163 24.24 18.99 9.87
N LEU A 164 23.67 19.42 11.00
CA LEU A 164 23.91 20.75 11.57
C LEU A 164 25.40 21.00 11.80
N ALA A 165 26.12 20.03 12.38
CA ALA A 165 27.56 20.11 12.58
C ALA A 165 28.33 20.29 11.27
N ARG A 166 27.98 19.51 10.22
CA ARG A 166 28.57 19.68 8.87
C ARG A 166 28.26 21.06 8.29
N THR A 167 27.02 21.52 8.30
CA THR A 167 26.64 22.84 7.79
C THR A 167 27.38 23.98 8.49
N ARG A 168 27.66 23.87 9.79
CA ARG A 168 28.49 24.84 10.54
C ARG A 168 29.96 24.80 10.11
N ILE A 169 30.53 23.62 9.88
CA ILE A 169 31.90 23.46 9.35
C ILE A 169 31.98 23.99 7.91
N ASP A 170 30.99 23.68 7.07
CA ASP A 170 30.90 24.15 5.68
C ASP A 170 30.72 25.68 5.60
N ALA A 171 30.11 26.32 6.60
CA ALA A 171 30.13 27.77 6.74
C ALA A 171 31.55 28.27 7.06
N MET A 172 32.16 27.81 8.15
CA MET A 172 33.51 28.22 8.57
C MET A 172 34.59 27.99 7.48
N LEU A 173 34.47 26.91 6.69
CA LEU A 173 35.36 26.65 5.55
C LEU A 173 35.13 27.63 4.40
N ARG A 174 33.87 28.02 4.11
CA ARG A 174 33.56 29.07 3.13
C ARG A 174 34.05 30.44 3.62
N ASP A 175 33.86 30.77 4.88
CA ASP A 175 34.32 32.05 5.48
C ASP A 175 35.85 32.16 5.43
N ARG A 176 36.56 31.07 5.73
CA ARG A 176 38.01 30.98 5.55
C ARG A 176 38.44 31.10 4.09
N GLU A 177 37.74 30.45 3.16
CA GLU A 177 38.08 30.55 1.75
C GLU A 177 37.80 31.95 1.18
N THR A 178 36.69 32.59 1.53
CA THR A 178 36.37 33.97 1.10
C THR A 178 37.34 34.99 1.70
N HIS A 179 37.73 34.83 2.98
CA HIS A 179 38.78 35.65 3.59
C HIS A 179 40.11 35.50 2.84
N ASN A 180 40.58 34.26 2.61
CA ASN A 180 41.81 34.01 1.85
C ASN A 180 41.74 34.59 0.42
N ARG A 181 40.61 34.44 -0.28
CA ARG A 181 40.37 35.04 -1.60
C ARG A 181 40.46 36.57 -1.54
N LYS A 182 39.91 37.21 -0.50
CA LYS A 182 39.99 38.67 -0.29
C LYS A 182 41.44 39.12 -0.04
N VAL A 183 42.20 38.40 0.78
CA VAL A 183 43.63 38.70 1.01
C VAL A 183 44.44 38.65 -0.30
N VAL A 184 44.20 37.64 -1.15
CA VAL A 184 44.86 37.55 -2.47
C VAL A 184 44.48 38.72 -3.39
N MET A 185 43.21 39.15 -3.41
CA MET A 185 42.81 40.33 -4.19
C MET A 185 43.48 41.60 -3.66
N ASN A 186 43.45 41.84 -2.34
CA ASN A 186 44.10 42.99 -1.71
C ASN A 186 45.60 43.10 -2.06
N VAL A 187 46.33 41.97 -2.14
CA VAL A 187 47.75 41.95 -2.54
C VAL A 187 47.93 42.36 -4.01
N LEU A 188 47.10 41.84 -4.92
CA LEU A 188 47.14 42.20 -6.34
C LEU A 188 46.74 43.66 -6.59
N ASP A 189 45.81 44.20 -5.79
CA ASP A 189 45.40 45.60 -5.86
C ASP A 189 46.50 46.53 -5.31
N ALA A 190 47.18 46.13 -4.21
CA ALA A 190 48.33 46.84 -3.66
C ALA A 190 49.53 46.86 -4.61
N GLU A 191 49.76 45.79 -5.38
CA GLU A 191 50.80 45.77 -6.43
C GLU A 191 50.51 46.78 -7.55
N ILE A 192 49.25 46.85 -8.03
CA ILE A 192 48.83 47.86 -9.03
C ILE A 192 48.97 49.29 -8.46
N ALA A 193 48.61 49.50 -7.20
CA ALA A 193 48.79 50.79 -6.52
C ALA A 193 50.28 51.18 -6.44
N TRP A 194 51.16 50.24 -6.07
CA TRP A 194 52.61 50.46 -6.02
C TRP A 194 53.20 50.81 -7.39
N GLN A 195 52.86 50.05 -8.44
CA GLN A 195 53.32 50.32 -9.81
C GLN A 195 52.86 51.69 -10.31
N THR A 196 51.65 52.12 -9.91
CA THR A 196 51.12 53.45 -10.23
C THR A 196 51.92 54.54 -9.49
N ALA A 197 52.00 54.47 -8.16
CA ALA A 197 52.76 55.43 -7.35
C ALA A 197 54.25 55.53 -7.74
N TYR A 198 54.84 54.43 -8.24
CA TYR A 198 56.19 54.40 -8.77
C TYR A 198 56.32 55.17 -10.10
N ILE A 199 55.38 54.99 -11.03
CA ILE A 199 55.32 55.80 -12.27
C ILE A 199 55.09 57.27 -11.95
N ASP A 200 54.16 57.59 -11.04
CA ASP A 200 53.89 58.97 -10.59
C ASP A 200 55.14 59.59 -9.95
N LYS A 201 55.99 58.79 -9.30
CA LYS A 201 57.29 59.23 -8.74
C LYS A 201 58.32 59.49 -9.84
N LEU A 202 58.36 58.69 -10.91
CA LEU A 202 59.22 58.94 -12.07
C LEU A 202 58.77 60.19 -12.85
N GLN A 203 57.47 60.34 -13.11
CA GLN A 203 56.89 61.53 -13.74
C GLN A 203 57.19 62.80 -12.93
N ARG A 204 57.03 62.77 -11.60
CA ARG A 204 57.40 63.91 -10.73
C ARG A 204 58.90 64.20 -10.73
N ARG A 205 59.78 63.21 -10.95
CA ARG A 205 61.22 63.44 -11.12
C ARG A 205 61.54 64.12 -12.46
N LEU A 206 60.92 63.67 -13.56
CA LEU A 206 61.04 64.28 -14.88
C LEU A 206 60.57 65.74 -14.87
N ALA A 207 59.38 65.99 -14.31
CA ALA A 207 58.83 67.34 -14.19
C ALA A 207 59.69 68.26 -13.30
N LYS A 208 60.26 67.73 -12.21
CA LYS A 208 61.15 68.51 -11.33
C LYS A 208 62.51 68.83 -11.99
N SER A 209 63.06 67.94 -12.81
CA SER A 209 64.35 68.20 -13.48
C SER A 209 64.25 69.16 -14.67
N ARG A 210 63.03 69.48 -15.15
CA ARG A 210 62.74 70.38 -16.28
C ARG A 210 63.49 70.05 -17.59
N LEU A 211 64.02 68.83 -17.71
CA LEU A 211 64.87 68.44 -18.84
C LEU A 211 64.21 68.65 -20.20
N GLU A 212 62.89 68.43 -20.31
CA GLU A 212 62.12 68.64 -21.54
C GLU A 212 62.08 70.12 -21.98
N VAL A 213 62.15 71.06 -21.04
CA VAL A 213 62.23 72.50 -21.34
C VAL A 213 63.66 72.85 -21.76
N THR A 214 64.66 72.48 -20.96
CA THR A 214 66.07 72.82 -21.26
C THR A 214 66.61 72.16 -22.53
N VAL A 215 66.10 70.98 -22.92
CA VAL A 215 66.49 70.35 -24.19
C VAL A 215 65.94 71.13 -25.39
N VAL A 216 64.70 71.65 -25.31
CA VAL A 216 64.11 72.48 -26.37
C VAL A 216 64.75 73.88 -26.40
N GLU A 217 65.08 74.46 -25.26
CA GLU A 217 65.83 75.72 -25.18
C GLU A 217 67.21 75.58 -25.85
N LEU A 218 67.97 74.54 -25.49
CA LEU A 218 69.28 74.23 -26.09
C LEU A 218 69.19 73.85 -27.58
N GLU A 219 68.10 73.20 -28.02
CA GLU A 219 67.86 72.90 -29.44
C GLU A 219 67.68 74.19 -30.26
N VAL A 220 66.92 75.15 -29.73
CA VAL A 220 66.71 76.47 -30.36
C VAL A 220 68.00 77.31 -30.36
N GLU A 221 68.78 77.27 -29.29
CA GLU A 221 70.09 77.95 -29.23
C GLU A 221 71.11 77.32 -30.19
N LEU A 222 71.19 75.98 -30.24
CA LEU A 222 72.02 75.25 -31.18
C LEU A 222 71.63 75.56 -32.63
N HIS A 223 70.33 75.65 -32.94
CA HIS A 223 69.86 76.02 -34.28
C HIS A 223 70.25 77.46 -34.64
N ARG A 224 70.11 78.43 -33.71
CA ARG A 224 70.56 79.83 -33.92
C ARG A 224 72.05 79.91 -34.21
N LEU A 225 72.88 79.16 -33.50
CA LEU A 225 74.33 79.12 -33.75
C LEU A 225 74.66 78.54 -35.13
N HIS A 226 73.94 77.51 -35.60
CA HIS A 226 74.12 76.98 -36.95
C HIS A 226 73.75 78.02 -38.04
N VAL A 227 72.70 78.81 -37.83
CA VAL A 227 72.35 79.93 -38.74
C VAL A 227 73.46 80.99 -38.75
N GLN A 228 73.92 81.44 -37.58
CA GLN A 228 75.01 82.43 -37.50
C GLN A 228 76.32 81.94 -38.13
N ILE A 229 76.63 80.64 -38.01
CA ILE A 229 77.78 80.02 -38.68
C ILE A 229 77.58 80.05 -40.21
N ASN A 230 76.40 79.66 -40.70
CA ASN A 230 76.07 79.71 -42.13
C ASN A 230 76.23 81.14 -42.69
N ASP A 231 75.72 82.15 -41.99
CA ASP A 231 75.82 83.55 -42.41
C ASP A 231 77.29 84.02 -42.47
N MET A 232 78.11 83.63 -41.48
CA MET A 232 79.56 83.88 -41.51
C MET A 232 80.27 83.14 -42.64
N GLU A 233 79.83 81.94 -43.01
CA GLU A 233 80.36 81.18 -44.15
C GLU A 233 79.97 81.78 -45.49
N CYS A 234 78.74 82.29 -45.66
CA CYS A 234 78.35 83.08 -46.83
C CYS A 234 79.27 84.29 -47.01
N ILE A 235 79.51 85.07 -45.94
CA ILE A 235 80.44 86.22 -45.96
C ILE A 235 81.86 85.78 -46.34
N TYR A 236 82.33 84.61 -45.89
CA TYR A 236 83.64 84.09 -46.28
C TYR A 236 83.69 83.66 -47.76
N ILE A 237 82.61 83.06 -48.28
CA ILE A 237 82.48 82.71 -49.70
C ILE A 237 82.50 83.99 -50.55
N ASP A 238 81.72 85.01 -50.20
CA ASP A 238 81.70 86.30 -50.89
C ASP A 238 83.09 86.96 -50.93
N MET A 239 83.84 86.93 -49.82
CA MET A 239 85.20 87.45 -49.74
C MET A 239 86.20 86.62 -50.58
N SER A 240 86.02 85.30 -50.67
CA SER A 240 86.79 84.42 -51.57
C SER A 240 86.47 84.70 -53.04
N ASP A 241 85.21 84.96 -53.37
CA ASP A 241 84.75 85.30 -54.71
C ASP A 241 85.22 86.70 -55.13
N GLN A 242 85.27 87.66 -54.20
CA GLN A 242 85.89 88.97 -54.42
C GLN A 242 87.39 88.84 -54.68
N ARG A 243 88.11 88.05 -53.87
CA ARG A 243 89.54 87.74 -54.09
C ARG A 243 89.79 87.21 -55.51
N ALA A 244 88.94 86.30 -56.00
CA ALA A 244 89.06 85.72 -57.34
C ALA A 244 88.80 86.73 -58.48
N LYS A 245 88.19 87.88 -58.19
CA LYS A 245 87.80 88.93 -59.16
C LYS A 245 88.68 90.18 -59.08
N MET A 246 89.78 90.15 -58.33
CA MET A 246 90.68 91.32 -58.15
C MET A 246 91.50 91.66 -59.41
N SER A 247 91.58 92.96 -59.71
CA SER A 247 92.39 93.50 -60.80
C SER A 247 93.89 93.52 -60.45
N PRO A 248 94.82 93.28 -61.40
CA PRO A 248 96.27 93.24 -61.14
C PRO A 248 96.84 94.46 -60.40
N ARG A 249 96.24 95.65 -60.56
CA ARG A 249 96.67 96.87 -59.87
C ARG A 249 96.34 96.89 -58.37
N ALA A 250 95.29 96.19 -57.93
CA ALA A 250 95.02 96.00 -56.51
C ALA A 250 96.03 95.04 -55.85
N ILE A 251 96.69 94.18 -56.64
CA ILE A 251 97.70 93.24 -56.16
C ILE A 251 99.00 93.98 -55.83
N THR A 252 99.42 94.96 -56.64
CA THR A 252 100.60 95.80 -56.35
C THR A 252 100.40 96.70 -55.14
N ASP A 253 99.17 97.13 -54.89
CA ASP A 253 98.83 98.09 -53.83
C ASP A 253 98.55 97.39 -52.47
N GLY A 254 98.93 96.11 -52.33
CA GLY A 254 98.88 95.36 -51.06
C GLY A 254 97.52 94.81 -50.63
N TRP A 255 96.42 95.17 -51.30
CA TRP A 255 95.05 94.77 -50.95
C TRP A 255 94.85 93.26 -50.87
N LEU A 256 95.61 92.47 -51.64
CA LEU A 256 95.55 91.01 -51.58
C LEU A 256 95.99 90.48 -50.21
N SER A 257 97.01 91.09 -49.58
CA SER A 257 97.46 90.71 -48.23
C SER A 257 96.45 91.11 -47.16
N GLU A 258 95.81 92.28 -47.29
CA GLU A 258 94.75 92.70 -46.37
C GLU A 258 93.50 91.80 -46.50
N MET A 259 93.13 91.43 -47.74
CA MET A 259 92.06 90.48 -48.02
C MET A 259 92.39 89.08 -47.44
N GLU A 260 93.63 88.62 -47.56
CA GLU A 260 94.07 87.36 -46.93
C GLU A 260 94.04 87.42 -45.40
N MET A 261 94.43 88.53 -44.78
CA MET A 261 94.28 88.72 -43.33
C MET A 261 92.82 88.74 -42.88
N LYS A 262 91.93 89.38 -43.65
CA LYS A 262 90.48 89.37 -43.40
C LYS A 262 89.88 87.97 -43.56
N MET A 263 90.20 87.25 -44.65
CA MET A 263 89.80 85.86 -44.87
C MET A 263 90.33 84.93 -43.77
N ALA A 264 91.59 85.07 -43.35
CA ALA A 264 92.17 84.27 -42.27
C ALA A 264 91.50 84.55 -40.92
N THR A 265 91.13 85.81 -40.66
CA THR A 265 90.40 86.20 -39.44
C THR A 265 88.97 85.67 -39.44
N GLN A 266 88.23 85.85 -40.55
CA GLN A 266 86.89 85.28 -40.73
C GLN A 266 86.90 83.76 -40.61
N ARG A 267 87.90 83.07 -41.19
CA ARG A 267 88.07 81.61 -41.08
C ARG A 267 88.36 81.16 -39.65
N ARG A 268 89.12 81.94 -38.86
CA ARG A 268 89.31 81.70 -37.42
C ARG A 268 87.99 81.89 -36.65
N MET A 269 87.20 82.92 -36.96
CA MET A 269 85.90 83.17 -36.33
C MET A 269 84.89 82.04 -36.65
N ILE A 270 84.76 81.62 -37.90
CA ILE A 270 83.95 80.46 -38.31
C ILE A 270 84.42 79.19 -37.59
N THR A 271 85.73 78.97 -37.50
CA THR A 271 86.28 77.78 -36.83
C THR A 271 85.99 77.80 -35.33
N ALA A 272 86.14 78.94 -34.65
CA ALA A 272 85.79 79.11 -33.25
C ALA A 272 84.30 78.89 -33.00
N ALA A 273 83.43 79.49 -33.82
CA ALA A 273 81.98 79.30 -33.72
C ALA A 273 81.56 77.85 -34.00
N LYS A 274 82.15 77.17 -34.98
CA LYS A 274 81.92 75.74 -35.24
C LYS A 274 82.38 74.85 -34.08
N LEU A 275 83.53 75.16 -33.47
CA LEU A 275 84.01 74.43 -32.30
C LEU A 275 83.08 74.63 -31.09
N ASP A 276 82.56 75.85 -30.86
CA ASP A 276 81.60 76.10 -29.78
C ASP A 276 80.23 75.47 -30.05
N ALA A 277 79.71 75.56 -31.28
CA ALA A 277 78.44 74.92 -31.65
C ALA A 277 78.50 73.39 -31.54
N VAL A 278 79.65 72.76 -31.80
CA VAL A 278 79.81 71.28 -31.69
C VAL A 278 80.17 70.84 -30.27
N PHE A 279 81.18 71.45 -29.65
CA PHE A 279 81.77 70.99 -28.38
C PHE A 279 81.34 71.79 -27.15
N GLY A 280 80.78 72.98 -27.32
CA GLY A 280 80.07 73.74 -26.28
C GLY A 280 78.59 73.38 -26.29
N HIS A 281 77.79 74.18 -27.00
CA HIS A 281 76.33 74.09 -27.03
C HIS A 281 75.80 72.74 -27.55
N GLY A 282 76.41 72.15 -28.59
CA GLY A 282 76.03 70.84 -29.11
C GLY A 282 76.32 69.69 -28.15
N TYR A 283 77.40 69.78 -27.38
CA TYR A 283 77.76 68.78 -26.38
C TYR A 283 76.88 68.87 -25.12
N THR A 284 76.57 70.08 -24.64
CA THR A 284 75.62 70.26 -23.52
C THR A 284 74.21 69.83 -23.92
N PHE A 285 73.74 70.20 -25.12
CA PHE A 285 72.51 69.67 -25.72
C PHE A 285 72.51 68.14 -25.71
N LYS A 286 73.53 67.48 -26.28
CA LYS A 286 73.58 66.00 -26.33
C LYS A 286 73.68 65.35 -24.95
N GLN A 287 74.33 65.97 -23.97
CA GLN A 287 74.27 65.49 -22.58
C GLN A 287 72.85 65.56 -21.98
N HIS A 288 72.09 66.62 -22.25
CA HIS A 288 70.74 66.80 -21.70
C HIS A 288 69.69 65.95 -22.43
N ASP A 289 69.83 65.81 -23.75
CA ASP A 289 69.08 64.87 -24.59
C ASP A 289 69.29 63.40 -24.15
N ALA A 290 70.55 62.99 -23.91
CA ALA A 290 70.86 61.66 -23.37
C ALA A 290 70.21 61.42 -21.99
N LYS A 291 70.27 62.40 -21.07
CA LYS A 291 69.61 62.32 -19.75
C LYS A 291 68.08 62.27 -19.87
N LEU A 292 67.52 62.95 -20.87
CA LEU A 292 66.08 62.96 -21.14
C LEU A 292 65.58 61.64 -21.74
N THR A 293 66.31 61.08 -22.72
CA THR A 293 66.00 59.76 -23.29
C THR A 293 66.14 58.66 -22.24
N ASP A 294 67.17 58.67 -21.40
CA ASP A 294 67.32 57.73 -20.28
C ASP A 294 66.10 57.74 -19.34
N HIS A 295 65.62 58.94 -18.99
CA HIS A 295 64.43 59.09 -18.14
C HIS A 295 63.13 58.69 -18.85
N ARG A 296 62.96 59.03 -20.14
CA ARG A 296 61.81 58.58 -20.94
C ARG A 296 61.78 57.05 -21.07
N ASP A 297 62.94 56.42 -21.28
CA ASP A 297 63.07 54.97 -21.32
C ASP A 297 62.86 54.32 -19.94
N GLN A 298 63.32 54.93 -18.84
CA GLN A 298 62.98 54.45 -17.48
C GLN A 298 61.45 54.47 -17.26
N LEU A 299 60.78 55.50 -17.76
CA LEU A 299 59.34 55.69 -17.66
C LEU A 299 58.59 54.68 -18.56
N ALA A 300 59.03 54.47 -19.80
CA ALA A 300 58.51 53.44 -20.71
C ALA A 300 58.70 52.02 -20.16
N ARG A 301 59.89 51.71 -19.60
CA ARG A 301 60.19 50.44 -18.93
C ARG A 301 59.39 50.25 -17.62
N ALA A 302 58.78 51.30 -17.08
CA ALA A 302 57.85 51.24 -15.94
C ALA A 302 56.39 51.10 -16.40
N THR A 303 55.93 51.87 -17.39
CA THR A 303 54.55 51.79 -17.92
C THR A 303 54.29 50.47 -18.65
N PHE A 304 55.29 49.90 -19.32
CA PHE A 304 55.24 48.56 -19.89
C PHE A 304 55.14 47.48 -18.80
N ARG A 305 55.90 47.60 -17.71
CA ARG A 305 55.76 46.72 -16.54
C ARG A 305 54.40 46.84 -15.86
N LYS A 306 53.85 48.05 -15.69
CA LYS A 306 52.47 48.25 -15.23
C LYS A 306 51.45 47.57 -16.17
N HIS A 307 51.64 47.62 -17.49
CA HIS A 307 50.77 46.90 -18.42
C HIS A 307 50.87 45.38 -18.27
N GLN A 308 52.08 44.81 -18.20
CA GLN A 308 52.24 43.37 -17.95
C GLN A 308 51.62 42.93 -16.62
N VAL A 309 51.85 43.67 -15.52
CA VAL A 309 51.28 43.40 -14.20
C VAL A 309 49.75 43.52 -14.22
N HIS A 310 49.20 44.51 -14.94
CA HIS A 310 47.75 44.69 -15.08
C HIS A 310 47.09 43.62 -15.97
N GLU A 311 47.76 43.15 -17.03
CA GLU A 311 47.29 41.97 -17.78
C GLU A 311 47.38 40.68 -16.94
N ALA A 312 48.49 40.48 -16.23
CA ALA A 312 48.67 39.35 -15.32
C ALA A 312 47.61 39.36 -14.21
N HIS A 313 47.33 40.53 -13.62
CA HIS A 313 46.20 40.73 -12.71
C HIS A 313 44.88 40.36 -13.38
N ARG A 314 44.55 40.87 -14.57
CA ARG A 314 43.30 40.51 -15.27
C ARG A 314 43.18 39.01 -15.53
N ARG A 315 44.26 38.35 -15.95
CA ARG A 315 44.33 36.88 -16.12
C ARG A 315 44.15 36.15 -14.80
N ASN A 316 44.86 36.57 -13.74
CA ASN A 316 44.78 36.00 -12.40
C ASN A 316 43.41 36.20 -11.76
N VAL A 317 42.77 37.36 -11.90
CA VAL A 317 41.41 37.63 -11.42
C VAL A 317 40.39 36.82 -12.20
N ALA A 318 40.53 36.67 -13.53
CA ALA A 318 39.67 35.80 -14.31
C ALA A 318 39.84 34.32 -13.91
N GLU A 319 41.07 33.86 -13.68
CA GLU A 319 41.36 32.50 -13.25
C GLU A 319 40.91 32.23 -11.81
N GLN A 320 41.06 33.22 -10.90
CA GLN A 320 40.46 33.19 -9.56
C GLN A 320 38.94 33.12 -9.65
N ARG A 321 38.28 33.97 -10.46
CA ARG A 321 36.82 33.90 -10.67
C ARG A 321 36.37 32.53 -11.21
N ARG A 322 37.15 31.86 -12.08
CA ARG A 322 36.91 30.45 -12.47
C ARG A 322 37.08 29.50 -11.28
N LYS A 323 38.15 29.67 -10.49
CA LYS A 323 38.39 28.96 -9.22
C LYS A 323 37.41 29.33 -8.10
N TRP A 324 36.51 30.30 -8.30
CA TRP A 324 35.53 30.75 -7.30
C TRP A 324 34.16 30.08 -7.42
N ALA A 325 33.94 29.28 -8.47
CA ALA A 325 32.81 28.33 -8.54
C ALA A 325 32.69 27.54 -7.22
N VAL A 326 31.47 27.26 -6.77
CA VAL A 326 31.20 26.71 -5.44
C VAL A 326 31.87 25.35 -5.27
N LYS A 327 32.91 25.30 -4.44
CA LYS A 327 33.61 24.08 -4.06
C LYS A 327 32.84 23.38 -2.94
N PHE A 328 32.67 22.07 -3.09
CA PHE A 328 32.14 21.20 -2.05
C PHE A 328 33.32 20.52 -1.37
N TYR A 329 33.23 20.30 -0.06
CA TYR A 329 34.29 19.69 0.74
C TYR A 329 33.86 18.29 1.21
N ASN A 330 34.80 17.35 1.22
CA ASN A 330 34.57 16.02 1.75
C ASN A 330 34.75 16.01 3.29
N LYS A 331 34.46 14.86 3.93
CA LYS A 331 34.60 14.66 5.39
C LYS A 331 36.04 14.86 5.93
N SER A 332 37.05 14.92 5.07
CA SER A 332 38.46 15.17 5.44
C SER A 332 38.97 16.54 4.96
N GLY A 333 38.06 17.49 4.68
CA GLY A 333 38.39 18.87 4.32
C GLY A 333 39.02 19.06 2.93
N LYS A 334 39.08 18.00 2.11
CA LYS A 334 39.58 18.06 0.73
C LYS A 334 38.44 18.40 -0.23
N VAL A 335 38.73 19.19 -1.27
CA VAL A 335 37.74 19.60 -2.28
C VAL A 335 37.24 18.39 -3.08
N GLN A 336 35.92 18.21 -3.15
CA GLN A 336 35.28 17.27 -4.06
C GLN A 336 35.33 17.82 -5.49
N ARG A 337 35.87 17.05 -6.43
CA ARG A 337 35.94 17.42 -7.85
C ARG A 337 34.58 17.34 -8.57
N HIS A 338 33.69 16.46 -8.10
CA HIS A 338 32.33 16.38 -8.60
C HIS A 338 31.41 17.20 -7.69
N ARG A 339 30.56 18.03 -8.29
CA ARG A 339 29.40 18.61 -7.63
C ARG A 339 28.57 17.45 -7.05
N PRO A 340 28.24 17.43 -5.75
CA PRO A 340 27.24 16.50 -5.24
C PRO A 340 25.98 16.65 -6.10
N ALA A 341 25.34 15.54 -6.48
CA ALA A 341 24.01 15.62 -7.07
C ALA A 341 23.14 16.54 -6.20
N PRO A 342 22.29 17.40 -6.78
CA PRO A 342 21.37 18.20 -5.98
C PRO A 342 20.66 17.25 -5.02
N ARG A 343 20.50 17.67 -3.76
CA ARG A 343 19.74 16.84 -2.81
C ARG A 343 18.38 16.61 -3.44
N VAL A 344 18.14 15.37 -3.89
CA VAL A 344 16.79 14.87 -4.07
C VAL A 344 16.25 14.87 -2.64
N ASP A 345 15.44 15.87 -2.32
CA ASP A 345 14.87 15.95 -0.98
C ASP A 345 14.00 14.72 -0.80
N THR A 346 14.47 13.81 0.06
CA THR A 346 13.74 12.58 0.40
C THR A 346 12.61 12.89 1.38
N THR A 347 11.88 13.98 1.15
CA THR A 347 10.44 14.02 1.38
C THR A 347 9.84 12.75 0.79
N PHE A 348 9.15 11.99 1.62
CA PHE A 348 8.71 10.64 1.31
C PHE A 348 7.58 10.66 0.25
N SER A 349 7.96 10.66 -1.02
CA SER A 349 7.04 10.77 -2.15
C SER A 349 6.28 9.45 -2.36
N MET A 350 5.11 9.34 -1.74
CA MET A 350 4.09 8.40 -2.19
C MET A 350 3.75 8.73 -3.65
N ALA A 351 3.83 7.74 -4.54
CA ALA A 351 3.83 7.95 -6.00
C ALA A 351 2.57 8.68 -6.53
N ASN A 352 1.48 8.70 -5.75
CA ASN A 352 0.17 9.21 -6.15
C ASN A 352 -0.21 10.55 -5.48
N THR A 353 0.63 11.17 -4.65
CA THR A 353 0.21 12.35 -3.83
C THR A 353 0.86 13.69 -4.20
N ASN A 354 1.88 13.71 -5.05
CA ASN A 354 2.71 14.91 -5.28
C ASN A 354 2.36 15.68 -6.57
N LEU A 355 1.12 16.19 -6.68
CA LEU A 355 0.71 17.09 -7.78
C LEU A 355 1.58 18.39 -7.83
N LEU A 356 2.01 18.88 -6.66
CA LEU A 356 2.93 20.03 -6.51
C LEU A 356 4.32 19.82 -7.13
N ALA A 357 4.73 18.57 -7.39
CA ALA A 357 6.03 18.29 -8.01
C ALA A 357 6.01 18.39 -9.55
N THR A 358 4.81 18.45 -10.15
CA THR A 358 4.61 18.49 -11.61
C THR A 358 4.10 19.83 -12.13
N SER A 359 3.59 20.71 -11.26
CA SER A 359 3.19 22.07 -11.62
C SER A 359 4.41 22.99 -11.77
N SER A 360 4.90 23.16 -13.00
CA SER A 360 5.81 24.26 -13.33
C SER A 360 5.13 25.60 -13.04
N ALA A 361 5.78 26.50 -12.30
CA ALA A 361 5.19 27.79 -11.92
C ALA A 361 4.92 28.68 -13.14
N THR A 362 3.67 28.73 -13.58
CA THR A 362 3.13 29.73 -14.52
C THR A 362 2.65 30.94 -13.73
N THR A 363 2.90 32.14 -14.25
CA THR A 363 2.92 33.40 -13.47
C THR A 363 1.59 34.17 -13.45
N ASP A 364 0.46 33.49 -13.66
CA ASP A 364 -0.86 34.11 -13.86
C ASP A 364 -1.90 33.55 -12.86
N SER A 365 -2.76 34.43 -12.32
CA SER A 365 -3.85 34.20 -11.33
C SER A 365 -3.56 33.19 -10.21
N SER A 366 -3.16 33.67 -9.03
CA SER A 366 -2.87 32.81 -7.87
C SER A 366 -4.06 31.95 -7.44
N ASP A 367 -5.26 32.53 -7.41
CA ASP A 367 -6.36 31.98 -6.63
C ASP A 367 -7.13 30.91 -7.42
N ASP A 368 -7.33 31.10 -8.73
CA ASP A 368 -7.89 30.07 -9.61
C ASP A 368 -6.98 28.85 -9.72
N VAL A 369 -5.66 29.06 -9.75
CA VAL A 369 -4.68 27.97 -9.79
C VAL A 369 -4.71 27.17 -8.48
N ILE A 370 -4.80 27.84 -7.32
CA ILE A 370 -4.95 27.19 -6.01
C ILE A 370 -6.28 26.42 -5.91
N ALA A 371 -7.39 26.99 -6.42
CA ALA A 371 -8.69 26.32 -6.43
C ALA A 371 -8.67 25.04 -7.29
N ASN A 372 -8.17 25.14 -8.53
CA ASN A 372 -8.03 23.98 -9.42
C ASN A 372 -7.09 22.91 -8.85
N LEU A 373 -5.99 23.31 -8.19
CA LEU A 373 -5.10 22.36 -7.52
C LEU A 373 -5.78 21.67 -6.31
N SER A 374 -6.59 22.42 -5.55
CA SER A 374 -7.41 21.87 -4.46
C SER A 374 -8.38 20.80 -4.97
N ASP A 375 -9.06 21.05 -6.08
CA ASP A 375 -10.01 20.09 -6.66
C ASP A 375 -9.32 18.88 -7.29
N GLN A 376 -8.13 19.03 -7.88
CA GLN A 376 -7.31 17.88 -8.31
C GLN A 376 -6.86 17.03 -7.10
N VAL A 377 -6.45 17.65 -5.99
CA VAL A 377 -6.11 16.92 -4.75
C VAL A 377 -7.33 16.18 -4.19
N LYS A 378 -8.52 16.80 -4.17
CA LYS A 378 -9.78 16.14 -3.78
C LYS A 378 -10.08 14.95 -4.69
N LEU A 379 -10.01 15.12 -6.02
CA LEU A 379 -10.29 14.08 -7.00
C LEU A 379 -9.36 12.87 -6.83
N VAL A 380 -8.05 13.08 -6.72
CA VAL A 380 -7.06 12.01 -6.50
C VAL A 380 -7.27 11.34 -5.13
N THR A 381 -7.60 12.11 -4.09
CA THR A 381 -7.92 11.56 -2.77
C THR A 381 -9.14 10.64 -2.84
N VAL A 382 -10.26 11.10 -3.41
CA VAL A 382 -11.48 10.31 -3.62
C VAL A 382 -11.19 9.08 -4.47
N GLN A 383 -10.44 9.20 -5.57
CA GLN A 383 -10.09 8.07 -6.42
C GLN A 383 -9.25 7.01 -5.67
N SER A 384 -8.33 7.43 -4.80
CA SER A 384 -7.54 6.52 -3.97
C SER A 384 -8.39 5.82 -2.89
N GLN A 385 -9.33 6.53 -2.27
CA GLN A 385 -10.28 5.97 -1.30
C GLN A 385 -11.23 4.97 -1.97
N LEU A 386 -11.72 5.28 -3.18
CA LEU A 386 -12.60 4.41 -3.95
C LEU A 386 -11.86 3.14 -4.40
N ALA A 387 -10.60 3.25 -4.84
CA ALA A 387 -9.75 2.10 -5.16
C ALA A 387 -9.46 1.22 -3.92
N GLN A 388 -9.15 1.83 -2.77
CA GLN A 388 -8.94 1.09 -1.52
C GLN A 388 -10.23 0.41 -1.04
N ALA A 389 -11.38 1.06 -1.20
CA ALA A 389 -12.68 0.48 -0.89
C ALA A 389 -13.01 -0.70 -1.80
N THR A 390 -12.82 -0.59 -3.12
CA THR A 390 -13.05 -1.73 -4.03
C THR A 390 -12.09 -2.87 -3.77
N GLU A 391 -10.82 -2.63 -3.43
CA GLU A 391 -9.88 -3.67 -3.01
C GLU A 391 -10.35 -4.40 -1.74
N MET A 392 -10.81 -3.67 -0.72
CA MET A 392 -11.38 -4.28 0.50
C MET A 392 -12.70 -5.04 0.25
N PHE A 393 -13.56 -4.56 -0.66
CA PHE A 393 -14.82 -5.22 -0.97
C PHE A 393 -14.68 -6.36 -1.99
N THR A 394 -13.62 -6.42 -2.80
CA THR A 394 -13.35 -7.49 -3.78
C THR A 394 -13.47 -8.91 -3.19
N PRO A 395 -12.80 -9.28 -2.07
CA PRO A 395 -12.93 -10.62 -1.50
C PRO A 395 -14.35 -10.92 -0.97
N LEU A 396 -15.13 -9.90 -0.58
CA LEU A 396 -16.52 -10.08 -0.18
C LEU A 396 -17.42 -10.28 -1.40
N LEU A 397 -17.26 -9.46 -2.46
CA LEU A 397 -18.00 -9.59 -3.72
C LEU A 397 -17.70 -10.94 -4.41
N GLN A 398 -16.45 -11.39 -4.40
CA GLN A 398 -16.06 -12.69 -4.92
C GLN A 398 -16.70 -13.85 -4.12
N ARG A 399 -16.82 -13.70 -2.79
CA ARG A 399 -17.48 -14.68 -1.91
C ARG A 399 -19.00 -14.67 -2.05
N PHE A 400 -19.63 -13.50 -2.22
CA PHE A 400 -21.05 -13.42 -2.57
C PHE A 400 -21.31 -14.08 -3.94
N SER A 401 -20.49 -13.80 -4.94
CA SER A 401 -20.60 -14.39 -6.28
C SER A 401 -20.43 -15.92 -6.27
N SER A 402 -19.50 -16.46 -5.45
CA SER A 402 -19.34 -17.91 -5.33
C SER A 402 -20.49 -18.57 -4.56
N THR A 403 -20.98 -17.98 -3.47
CA THR A 403 -22.18 -18.49 -2.76
C THR A 403 -23.45 -18.41 -3.62
N HIS A 404 -23.66 -17.33 -4.36
CA HIS A 404 -24.76 -17.19 -5.32
C HIS A 404 -24.71 -18.25 -6.42
N SER A 405 -23.52 -18.49 -6.98
CA SER A 405 -23.31 -19.55 -7.98
C SER A 405 -23.56 -20.95 -7.42
N ALA A 406 -23.11 -21.23 -6.19
CA ALA A 406 -23.33 -22.51 -5.52
C ALA A 406 -24.82 -22.75 -5.21
N VAL A 407 -25.55 -21.73 -4.73
CA VAL A 407 -27.01 -21.82 -4.52
C VAL A 407 -27.76 -22.05 -5.84
N HIS A 408 -27.32 -21.43 -6.94
CA HIS A 408 -27.87 -21.69 -8.28
C HIS A 408 -27.51 -23.07 -8.86
N GLN A 409 -26.43 -23.70 -8.40
CA GLN A 409 -26.15 -25.11 -8.71
C GLN A 409 -27.07 -26.03 -7.89
N MET A 410 -27.14 -25.86 -6.57
CA MET A 410 -28.00 -26.67 -5.70
C MET A 410 -29.49 -26.62 -6.12
N THR A 411 -29.99 -25.46 -6.55
CA THR A 411 -31.38 -25.33 -7.07
C THR A 411 -31.60 -25.91 -8.48
N ARG A 412 -30.54 -26.24 -9.23
CA ARG A 412 -30.62 -27.02 -10.48
C ARG A 412 -30.55 -28.53 -10.23
N ASP A 413 -29.79 -28.94 -9.22
CA ASP A 413 -29.62 -30.35 -8.87
C ASP A 413 -30.85 -30.92 -8.14
N CYS A 414 -31.60 -30.08 -7.42
CA CYS A 414 -32.88 -30.42 -6.80
C CYS A 414 -34.04 -30.55 -7.80
N LYS A 415 -34.09 -31.66 -8.56
CA LYS A 415 -35.34 -32.12 -9.17
C LYS A 415 -36.30 -32.64 -8.08
N PRO A 416 -37.58 -32.23 -8.04
CA PRO A 416 -38.55 -32.77 -7.10
C PRO A 416 -39.01 -34.18 -7.51
N ASN A 417 -38.82 -35.17 -6.64
CA ASN A 417 -39.59 -36.41 -6.70
C ASN A 417 -40.99 -36.15 -6.13
N PRO A 418 -42.08 -36.63 -6.78
CA PRO A 418 -43.41 -36.58 -6.18
C PRO A 418 -43.49 -37.59 -5.00
N PRO A 419 -44.10 -37.22 -3.86
CA PRO A 419 -44.38 -38.17 -2.79
C PRO A 419 -45.53 -39.13 -3.18
N PRO A 420 -45.57 -40.35 -2.61
CA PRO A 420 -46.67 -41.29 -2.84
C PRO A 420 -47.95 -40.85 -2.13
N LEU A 421 -49.08 -41.38 -2.61
CA LEU A 421 -50.40 -41.22 -2.00
C LEU A 421 -50.43 -41.73 -0.55
N ALA A 422 -51.12 -40.98 0.32
CA ALA A 422 -51.61 -41.43 1.61
C ALA A 422 -52.99 -40.79 1.84
N ASP A 423 -53.91 -41.57 2.43
CA ASP A 423 -55.33 -41.25 2.41
C ASP A 423 -55.79 -40.11 3.32
N ASN A 424 -56.85 -39.46 2.85
CA ASN A 424 -58.01 -38.95 3.58
C ASN A 424 -57.97 -39.00 5.14
N PHE A 425 -58.31 -37.87 5.80
CA PHE A 425 -59.52 -37.81 6.64
C PHE A 425 -59.87 -36.36 7.05
N VAL A 426 -61.16 -36.00 6.89
CA VAL A 426 -61.94 -35.03 7.69
C VAL A 426 -61.39 -33.59 7.86
N ASN A 427 -61.96 -32.64 7.12
CA ASN A 427 -63.08 -31.83 7.64
C ASN A 427 -63.79 -30.99 6.55
N GLN A 428 -65.10 -30.79 6.67
CA GLN A 428 -65.92 -30.02 5.72
C GLN A 428 -67.03 -29.22 6.43
N ALA A 429 -66.64 -28.15 7.11
CA ALA A 429 -67.50 -27.09 7.65
C ALA A 429 -66.61 -25.88 8.00
N ALA A 430 -67.00 -24.62 7.79
CA ALA A 430 -68.15 -24.07 7.07
C ALA A 430 -67.70 -22.80 6.29
N ALA A 431 -68.52 -22.33 5.36
CA ALA A 431 -68.31 -21.04 4.69
C ALA A 431 -69.16 -19.96 5.36
N GLU A 432 -68.69 -18.70 5.35
CA GLU A 432 -69.48 -17.48 5.04
C GLU A 432 -68.60 -16.21 5.08
N ALA A 433 -69.08 -15.11 4.45
CA ALA A 433 -68.55 -13.74 4.41
C ALA A 433 -67.01 -13.55 4.25
N GLN A 434 -66.46 -13.31 3.05
CA GLN A 434 -66.47 -12.02 2.30
C GLN A 434 -66.16 -10.75 3.11
N VAL A 435 -65.12 -10.00 2.70
CA VAL A 435 -65.19 -8.65 2.07
C VAL A 435 -63.76 -8.08 1.85
N SER A 436 -63.53 -7.41 0.70
CA SER A 436 -62.30 -6.67 0.32
C SER A 436 -61.01 -7.49 0.12
N SER A 437 -60.08 -7.19 -0.81
CA SER A 437 -60.11 -6.43 -2.08
C SER A 437 -58.76 -6.61 -2.79
N ASP A 438 -58.75 -6.65 -4.14
CA ASP A 438 -57.73 -6.18 -5.11
C ASP A 438 -56.22 -6.20 -4.74
N SER A 439 -55.25 -6.62 -5.58
CA SER A 439 -55.18 -7.11 -6.97
C SER A 439 -53.74 -7.68 -7.20
N VAL A 440 -53.19 -8.12 -8.34
CA VAL A 440 -53.47 -8.03 -9.80
C VAL A 440 -53.13 -9.40 -10.45
N THR A 441 -53.69 -9.69 -11.64
CA THR A 441 -53.61 -11.00 -12.31
C THR A 441 -52.34 -11.26 -13.16
N THR A 442 -52.02 -12.54 -13.29
CA THR A 442 -50.87 -13.18 -13.96
C THR A 442 -50.93 -13.23 -15.51
N MET A 443 -49.87 -12.74 -16.19
CA MET A 443 -49.42 -13.16 -17.56
C MET A 443 -50.39 -12.81 -18.73
N PRO A 444 -50.17 -13.15 -20.05
CA PRO A 444 -49.13 -14.00 -20.66
C PRO A 444 -48.55 -13.66 -22.07
N ILE A 445 -47.58 -14.50 -22.49
CA ILE A 445 -47.36 -15.04 -23.87
C ILE A 445 -46.77 -14.17 -25.02
N SER A 446 -45.45 -14.38 -25.22
CA SER A 446 -44.78 -14.74 -26.50
C SER A 446 -44.45 -13.67 -27.59
N PRO A 447 -43.52 -13.97 -28.54
CA PRO A 447 -42.93 -12.97 -29.44
C PRO A 447 -43.21 -13.17 -30.95
N THR A 448 -43.20 -12.06 -31.71
CA THR A 448 -43.05 -12.06 -33.17
C THR A 448 -42.03 -11.00 -33.63
N LYS A 449 -41.42 -11.20 -34.81
CA LYS A 449 -40.41 -10.30 -35.40
C LYS A 449 -41.00 -9.53 -36.57
N SER A 450 -40.78 -8.21 -36.66
CA SER A 450 -40.78 -7.53 -37.98
C SER A 450 -40.05 -6.17 -38.02
N LYS A 451 -39.18 -6.06 -39.02
CA LYS A 451 -38.74 -4.89 -39.81
C LYS A 451 -39.08 -3.45 -39.33
N LEU A 452 -38.00 -2.71 -39.10
CA LEU A 452 -37.55 -1.57 -39.93
C LEU A 452 -38.45 -0.32 -40.07
N LYS A 453 -38.00 0.82 -39.51
CA LYS A 453 -37.68 2.06 -40.25
C LYS A 453 -37.01 3.11 -39.34
N SER A 454 -36.12 3.92 -39.93
CA SER A 454 -35.56 5.13 -39.32
C SER A 454 -36.32 6.37 -39.78
N PRO A 455 -36.40 7.38 -38.89
CA PRO A 455 -35.97 8.74 -39.24
C PRO A 455 -35.13 9.38 -38.09
N THR A 456 -34.45 10.52 -38.22
CA THR A 456 -33.77 11.20 -39.34
C THR A 456 -32.74 12.17 -38.71
N LYS A 457 -31.64 12.50 -39.38
CA LYS A 457 -30.62 13.42 -38.85
C LYS A 457 -31.15 14.85 -38.68
N ALA A 458 -31.24 15.32 -37.43
CA ALA A 458 -31.15 16.72 -37.03
C ALA A 458 -30.68 16.82 -35.56
N GLN A 459 -30.26 18.00 -35.11
CA GLN A 459 -29.97 18.33 -33.70
C GLN A 459 -28.81 17.58 -32.98
N ALA A 460 -27.99 16.80 -33.69
CA ALA A 460 -26.73 16.22 -33.15
C ALA A 460 -25.49 17.08 -33.49
N SER A 461 -25.59 18.41 -33.37
CA SER A 461 -24.53 19.36 -33.77
C SER A 461 -24.51 20.61 -32.89
N LEU A 462 -24.30 20.42 -31.59
CA LEU A 462 -23.78 21.37 -30.59
C LEU A 462 -23.40 20.53 -29.35
N LEU A 463 -22.50 21.02 -28.49
CA LEU A 463 -22.01 20.30 -27.28
C LEU A 463 -21.23 19.00 -27.56
N ALA A 464 -20.21 19.06 -28.41
CA ALA A 464 -19.09 18.11 -28.35
C ALA A 464 -17.95 18.72 -27.49
N PRO A 465 -17.38 18.01 -26.49
CA PRO A 465 -16.27 18.54 -25.70
C PRO A 465 -15.00 18.69 -26.55
N PRO A 466 -14.10 19.64 -26.21
CA PRO A 466 -12.89 19.88 -26.99
C PRO A 466 -11.97 18.64 -26.97
N LYS A 467 -11.35 18.36 -28.13
CA LYS A 467 -10.33 17.31 -28.25
C LYS A 467 -9.18 17.64 -27.29
N PRO A 468 -8.61 16.66 -26.56
CA PRO A 468 -7.41 16.89 -25.77
C PRO A 468 -6.27 17.34 -26.69
N PRO A 469 -5.36 18.23 -26.23
CA PRO A 469 -4.20 18.61 -27.00
C PRO A 469 -3.37 17.36 -27.34
N LEU A 470 -2.85 17.33 -28.57
CA LEU A 470 -1.97 16.25 -29.03
C LEU A 470 -0.80 16.12 -28.06
N ARG A 471 -0.67 14.95 -27.42
CA ARG A 471 0.50 14.62 -26.60
C ARG A 471 1.72 14.80 -27.48
N SER A 472 2.64 15.68 -27.08
CA SER A 472 3.95 15.80 -27.72
C SER A 472 4.58 14.40 -27.78
N ALA A 473 4.97 13.96 -28.97
CA ALA A 473 5.42 12.59 -29.16
C ALA A 473 6.67 12.35 -28.30
N THR A 474 6.55 11.49 -27.28
CA THR A 474 7.69 11.04 -26.47
C THR A 474 8.56 10.12 -27.34
N VAL A 475 9.41 10.74 -28.17
CA VAL A 475 10.37 10.03 -29.01
C VAL A 475 11.28 9.18 -28.09
N PRO A 476 11.34 7.85 -28.27
CA PRO A 476 12.28 7.02 -27.53
C PRO A 476 13.71 7.52 -27.75
N TRP A 477 14.55 7.50 -26.71
CA TRP A 477 15.93 8.01 -26.82
C TRP A 477 16.74 7.29 -27.91
N SER A 478 16.48 6.00 -28.14
CA SER A 478 17.04 5.23 -29.25
C SER A 478 16.69 5.77 -30.64
N LEU A 479 15.54 6.44 -30.81
CA LEU A 479 15.15 7.09 -32.06
C LEU A 479 15.83 8.46 -32.23
N LEU A 480 16.14 9.16 -31.13
CA LEU A 480 16.98 10.36 -31.15
C LEU A 480 18.43 10.01 -31.51
N ASP A 481 18.99 8.95 -30.91
CA ASP A 481 20.33 8.43 -31.24
C ASP A 481 20.41 7.98 -32.71
N GLN A 482 19.38 7.28 -33.21
CA GLN A 482 19.28 6.89 -34.63
C GLN A 482 19.18 8.11 -35.56
N LEU A 483 18.37 9.12 -35.23
CA LEU A 483 18.27 10.35 -36.01
C LEU A 483 19.56 11.18 -35.98
N GLU A 484 20.30 11.20 -34.87
CA GLU A 484 21.62 11.84 -34.83
C GLU A 484 22.65 11.07 -35.66
N ALA A 485 22.65 9.73 -35.60
CA ALA A 485 23.48 8.89 -36.46
C ALA A 485 23.16 9.08 -37.96
N GLU A 486 21.89 9.12 -38.35
CA GLU A 486 21.48 9.44 -39.73
C GLU A 486 21.84 10.88 -40.12
N LYS A 487 21.75 11.85 -39.20
CA LYS A 487 22.15 13.25 -39.45
C LYS A 487 23.67 13.40 -39.61
N VAL A 488 24.47 12.56 -38.94
CA VAL A 488 25.91 12.44 -39.20
C VAL A 488 26.15 11.78 -40.56
N LYS A 489 25.47 10.67 -40.87
CA LYS A 489 25.57 9.97 -42.16
C LYS A 489 25.17 10.87 -43.35
N PHE A 490 24.11 11.66 -43.22
CA PHE A 490 23.67 12.59 -44.25
C PHE A 490 24.67 13.75 -44.42
N LYS A 491 25.32 14.21 -43.34
CA LYS A 491 26.43 15.17 -43.42
C LYS A 491 27.65 14.57 -44.12
N THR A 492 28.01 13.31 -43.86
CA THR A 492 29.15 12.67 -44.56
C THR A 492 28.83 12.37 -46.02
N GLU A 493 27.61 11.96 -46.37
CA GLU A 493 27.15 11.85 -47.76
C GLU A 493 27.10 13.21 -48.47
N GLN A 494 26.64 14.28 -47.80
CA GLN A 494 26.66 15.63 -48.35
C GLN A 494 28.10 16.17 -48.53
N ALA A 495 29.02 15.83 -47.63
CA ALA A 495 30.44 16.13 -47.78
C ALA A 495 31.07 15.35 -48.94
N ALA A 496 30.77 14.06 -49.08
CA ALA A 496 31.23 13.23 -50.19
C ALA A 496 30.71 13.74 -51.56
N ARG A 497 29.43 14.14 -51.63
CA ARG A 497 28.85 14.78 -52.82
C ARG A 497 29.50 16.14 -53.13
N LYS A 498 29.79 16.97 -52.11
CA LYS A 498 30.57 18.21 -52.29
C LYS A 498 32.03 17.95 -52.72
N ALA A 499 32.60 16.81 -52.35
CA ALA A 499 33.90 16.33 -52.80
C ALA A 499 33.84 15.57 -54.15
N GLY A 500 32.73 15.66 -54.90
CA GLY A 500 32.60 15.11 -56.25
C GLY A 500 32.29 13.62 -56.35
N PHE A 501 32.21 12.88 -55.24
CA PHE A 501 31.93 11.44 -55.26
C PHE A 501 30.42 11.18 -55.47
N THR A 502 30.02 10.96 -56.73
CA THR A 502 28.69 10.48 -57.11
C THR A 502 28.74 8.97 -57.40
N THR A 503 28.14 8.17 -56.52
CA THR A 503 28.07 6.70 -56.64
C THR A 503 27.03 6.26 -57.67
N ASN A 504 27.32 6.51 -58.94
CA ASN A 504 26.42 6.25 -60.06
C ASN A 504 26.31 4.74 -60.41
N LYS A 505 25.67 3.95 -59.53
CA LYS A 505 25.39 2.52 -59.76
C LYS A 505 24.17 2.34 -60.66
N HIS A 506 24.38 2.46 -61.96
CA HIS A 506 23.46 1.86 -62.93
C HIS A 506 23.42 0.34 -62.73
N ARG A 507 22.20 -0.18 -62.63
CA ARG A 507 21.89 -1.61 -62.58
C ARG A 507 22.18 -2.23 -63.96
N LYS A 508 23.25 -3.03 -64.07
CA LYS A 508 23.40 -4.02 -65.14
C LYS A 508 22.82 -5.35 -64.68
N GLU A 509 22.20 -6.08 -65.60
CA GLU A 509 21.59 -7.39 -65.36
C GLU A 509 22.34 -8.48 -66.14
N VAL A 510 21.99 -9.76 -65.89
CA VAL A 510 22.36 -10.97 -66.66
C VAL A 510 23.83 -11.45 -66.49
N PRO A 511 24.14 -12.76 -66.48
CA PRO A 511 23.28 -13.96 -66.48
C PRO A 511 23.38 -14.83 -65.20
N VAL A 512 22.45 -15.80 -65.10
CA VAL A 512 22.60 -17.01 -64.27
C VAL A 512 23.28 -18.11 -65.10
N PRO A 513 24.34 -18.78 -64.61
CA PRO A 513 24.78 -20.07 -65.13
C PRO A 513 24.08 -21.23 -64.40
N SER A 514 23.81 -22.31 -65.13
CA SER A 514 23.13 -23.51 -64.62
C SER A 514 24.09 -24.53 -64.01
N ILE A 515 23.66 -25.17 -62.92
CA ILE A 515 23.87 -26.59 -62.56
C ILE A 515 25.32 -27.13 -62.65
N SER A 516 25.91 -27.36 -61.48
CA SER A 516 26.71 -28.55 -61.14
C SER A 516 26.39 -28.92 -59.69
#